data_AF-A0A174RFD7-F1
#
_entry.id   AF-A0A174RFD7-F1
#
_cell.length_a   1.000
_cell.length_b   1.000
_cell.length_c   1.000
_cell.angle_alpha   90.00
_cell.angle_beta   90.00
_cell.angle_gamma   90.00
#
_symmetry.space_group_name_H-M   'P 1'
#
loop_
_entity.id
_entity.type
_entity.pdbx_description
1 polymer ?
#
loop_
_entity_poly.entity_id
_entity_poly.type
_entity_poly.pdbx_seq_one_letter_code
_entity_poly.pdbx_strand_id
1 'polypeptide(L)'
;MKKKGFTLIELIAVISIMTVLLTAILGIYVNYAKRSSITRNRTDIQNNFSNSKEKIKNKMKNNNTIILDKKMNISSSAINKDLKPEKVYLEITSKKDNEESEKVIFLVSFINKNNKEKELFFVETDKDNLDDKGGTITLNKISSFEEVTTNVSDFDVKKFNGGFLFDISFSINNTKRSYEFLLSEKNDELVINNDDKDEDDNNNEESNLDDFFKSISGITLLNGGNIQVEGSFTFINSSYFVGNLTSNGQSSEIQLKDIITSTVGSPVFISNVSNSNKGNIKPQTLPLAFKKGNYISNDYYRSSISDEIDKLSNKRNGAVALLDSDYEYKIYNNYNDITKEDISDSIGAIIRLGYNKYIILINGNLNIEDTLINGVSMFIYSSRNIRVTKSTNAWLDTSIVCGGNLIIDSPSVYIYSEYKVDDATKKCISKFLIQ
;
A
#
# COMPACT_ATOMS: atom_id res chain seq x y z
N MET A 1 -17.94 -69.75 9.18
CA MET A 1 -17.13 -68.62 8.67
C MET A 1 -15.75 -68.67 9.33
N LYS A 2 -14.68 -69.03 8.60
CA LYS A 2 -13.30 -69.03 9.15
C LYS A 2 -12.82 -67.58 9.23
N LYS A 3 -12.54 -67.07 10.44
CA LYS A 3 -11.87 -65.77 10.64
C LYS A 3 -10.45 -65.90 10.09
N LYS A 4 -10.10 -65.17 9.03
CA LYS A 4 -8.71 -65.03 8.57
C LYS A 4 -7.95 -64.28 9.66
N GLY A 5 -6.96 -64.94 10.27
CA GLY A 5 -6.00 -64.28 11.17
C GLY A 5 -5.01 -63.47 10.35
N PHE A 6 -4.70 -62.26 10.81
CA PHE A 6 -3.65 -61.42 10.24
C PHE A 6 -2.28 -62.04 10.50
N THR A 7 -1.42 -62.05 9.49
CA THR A 7 -0.03 -62.50 9.61
C THR A 7 0.84 -61.43 10.28
N LEU A 8 1.91 -61.84 10.96
CA LEU A 8 2.84 -60.91 11.62
C LEU A 8 3.43 -59.88 10.65
N ILE A 9 3.62 -60.26 9.39
CA ILE A 9 4.11 -59.39 8.32
C ILE A 9 3.08 -58.30 7.98
N GLU A 10 1.80 -58.65 7.90
CA GLU A 10 0.72 -57.67 7.69
C GLU A 10 0.62 -56.69 8.87
N LEU A 11 0.83 -57.16 10.11
CA LEU A 11 0.84 -56.30 11.29
C LEU A 11 2.02 -55.31 11.27
N ILE A 12 3.22 -55.76 10.92
CA ILE A 12 4.41 -54.89 10.81
C ILE A 12 4.19 -53.85 9.70
N ALA A 13 3.66 -54.27 8.55
CA ALA A 13 3.37 -53.35 7.44
C ALA A 13 2.38 -52.26 7.86
N VAL A 14 1.31 -52.61 8.59
CA VAL A 14 0.33 -51.63 9.11
C VAL A 14 0.99 -50.66 10.09
N ILE A 15 1.79 -51.15 11.05
CA ILE A 15 2.48 -50.29 12.02
C ILE A 15 3.46 -49.34 11.32
N SER A 16 4.22 -49.81 10.33
CA SER A 16 5.13 -48.97 9.55
C SER A 16 4.38 -47.87 8.79
N ILE A 17 3.27 -48.20 8.13
CA ILE A 17 2.44 -47.22 7.41
C ILE A 17 1.86 -46.18 8.39
N MET A 18 1.33 -46.63 9.54
CA MET A 18 0.79 -45.72 10.56
C MET A 18 1.87 -44.80 11.13
N THR A 19 3.09 -45.31 11.33
CA THR A 19 4.21 -44.52 11.88
C THR A 19 4.66 -43.43 10.91
N VAL A 20 4.74 -43.75 9.61
CA VAL A 20 5.06 -42.76 8.55
C VAL A 20 3.97 -41.70 8.47
N LEU A 21 2.69 -42.10 8.49
CA LEU A 21 1.55 -41.17 8.49
C LEU A 21 1.55 -40.25 9.72
N LEU A 22 1.75 -40.79 10.92
CA LEU A 22 1.81 -40.01 12.17
C LEU A 22 2.96 -39.00 12.14
N THR A 23 4.13 -39.40 11.64
CA THR A 23 5.30 -38.52 11.53
C THR A 23 5.04 -37.38 10.53
N ALA A 24 4.40 -37.69 9.39
CA ALA A 24 4.03 -36.68 8.40
C ALA A 24 3.01 -35.68 8.96
N ILE A 25 1.96 -36.16 9.66
CA ILE A 25 0.94 -35.32 10.29
C ILE A 25 1.57 -34.42 11.38
N LEU A 26 2.45 -34.98 12.21
CA LEU A 26 3.15 -34.21 13.25
C LEU A 26 4.06 -33.14 12.63
N GLY A 27 4.77 -33.46 11.54
CA GLY A 27 5.58 -32.50 10.80
C GLY A 27 4.77 -31.33 10.23
N ILE A 28 3.61 -31.63 9.64
CA ILE A 28 2.67 -30.61 9.15
C ILE A 28 2.16 -29.74 10.31
N TYR A 29 1.76 -30.36 11.43
CA TYR A 29 1.25 -29.65 12.60
C TYR A 29 2.29 -28.73 13.25
N VAL A 30 3.52 -29.20 13.45
CA VAL A 30 4.61 -28.39 14.02
C VAL A 30 4.95 -27.21 13.11
N ASN A 31 5.01 -27.43 11.79
CA ASN A 31 5.23 -26.36 10.83
C ASN A 31 4.10 -25.33 10.85
N TYR A 32 2.84 -25.78 10.94
CA TYR A 32 1.69 -24.90 11.05
C TYR A 32 1.71 -24.08 12.35
N ALA A 33 2.02 -24.69 13.49
CA ALA A 33 2.13 -24.02 14.78
C ALA A 33 3.26 -22.97 14.79
N LYS A 34 4.43 -23.29 14.21
CA LYS A 34 5.54 -22.35 14.06
C LYS A 34 5.16 -21.17 13.15
N ARG A 35 4.50 -21.42 12.03
CA ARG A 35 3.99 -20.39 11.11
C ARG A 35 2.95 -19.48 11.78
N SER A 36 2.00 -20.06 12.51
CA SER A 36 0.99 -19.30 13.26
C SER A 36 1.63 -18.40 14.32
N SER A 37 2.61 -18.90 15.06
CA SER A 37 3.37 -18.13 16.05
C SER A 37 4.11 -16.94 15.41
N ILE A 38 4.83 -17.16 14.31
CA ILE A 38 5.52 -16.08 13.58
C ILE A 38 4.54 -15.04 13.04
N THR A 39 3.41 -15.48 12.47
CA THR A 39 2.37 -14.58 11.93
C THR A 39 1.77 -13.71 13.03
N ARG A 40 1.50 -14.31 14.19
CA ARG A 40 1.03 -13.59 15.37
C ARG A 40 2.06 -12.56 15.85
N ASN A 41 3.33 -12.96 16.01
CA ASN A 41 4.40 -12.03 16.39
C ASN A 41 4.55 -10.87 15.40
N ARG A 42 4.43 -11.13 14.08
CA ARG A 42 4.46 -10.08 13.04
C ARG A 42 3.29 -9.10 13.18
N THR A 43 2.09 -9.63 13.42
CA THR A 43 0.89 -8.80 13.63
C THR A 43 1.04 -7.94 14.88
N ASP A 44 1.54 -8.53 15.97
CA ASP A 44 1.80 -7.80 17.22
C ASP A 44 2.84 -6.70 17.02
N ILE A 45 3.93 -6.98 16.26
CA ILE A 45 4.93 -5.97 15.89
C ILE A 45 4.32 -4.84 15.05
N GLN A 46 3.52 -5.16 14.04
CA GLN A 46 2.87 -4.15 13.19
C GLN A 46 1.92 -3.24 13.99
N ASN A 47 1.17 -3.83 14.93
CA ASN A 47 0.29 -3.10 15.82
C ASN A 47 1.08 -2.19 16.77
N ASN A 48 2.19 -2.69 17.34
CA ASN A 48 3.09 -1.91 18.18
C ASN A 48 3.70 -0.73 17.40
N PHE A 49 4.12 -0.96 16.16
CA PHE A 49 4.61 0.10 15.26
C PHE A 49 3.53 1.16 15.01
N SER A 50 2.32 0.75 14.62
CA SER A 50 1.23 1.66 14.29
C SER A 50 0.83 2.52 15.50
N ASN A 51 0.70 1.90 16.68
CA ASN A 51 0.37 2.57 17.93
C ASN A 51 1.47 3.54 18.37
N SER A 52 2.75 3.15 18.27
CA SER A 52 3.87 4.01 18.64
C SER A 52 4.01 5.21 17.72
N LYS A 53 3.88 5.00 16.41
CA LYS A 53 3.85 6.09 15.40
C LYS A 53 2.76 7.11 15.75
N GLU A 54 1.56 6.64 16.04
CA GLU A 54 0.44 7.54 16.35
C GLU A 54 0.67 8.31 17.66
N LYS A 55 1.16 7.66 18.71
CA LYS A 55 1.54 8.33 19.97
C LYS A 55 2.60 9.40 19.75
N ILE A 56 3.65 9.10 18.99
CA ILE A 56 4.72 10.05 18.68
C ILE A 56 4.19 11.25 17.89
N LYS A 57 3.42 10.98 16.82
CA LYS A 57 2.77 12.01 16.01
C LYS A 57 1.88 12.92 16.85
N ASN A 58 1.03 12.36 17.70
CA ASN A 58 0.12 13.12 18.53
C ASN A 58 0.84 13.96 19.58
N LYS A 59 1.94 13.45 20.16
CA LYS A 59 2.75 14.20 21.14
C LYS A 59 3.52 15.35 20.49
N MET A 60 3.99 15.19 19.26
CA MET A 60 4.70 16.25 18.53
C MET A 60 3.76 17.31 17.93
N LYS A 61 2.51 16.93 17.65
CA LYS A 61 1.52 17.82 17.02
C LYS A 61 1.38 19.11 17.83
N ASN A 62 1.51 20.24 17.14
CA ASN A 62 1.44 21.60 17.69
C ASN A 62 2.45 21.91 18.81
N ASN A 63 3.49 21.11 18.97
CA ASN A 63 4.58 21.36 19.92
C ASN A 63 5.88 21.72 19.18
N ASN A 64 6.82 22.32 19.89
CA ASN A 64 8.20 22.46 19.44
C ASN A 64 8.90 21.13 19.73
N THR A 65 9.69 20.65 18.78
CA THR A 65 10.43 19.40 18.94
C THR A 65 11.88 19.58 18.52
N ILE A 66 12.79 19.07 19.34
CA ILE A 66 14.23 19.12 19.11
C ILE A 66 14.78 17.70 19.25
N ILE A 67 15.69 17.31 18.35
CA ILE A 67 16.40 16.04 18.46
C ILE A 67 17.49 16.19 19.50
N LEU A 68 17.55 15.22 20.41
CA LEU A 68 18.59 15.07 21.40
C LEU A 68 19.35 13.76 21.16
N ASP A 69 20.63 13.77 21.48
CA ASP A 69 21.46 12.57 21.54
C ASP A 69 22.23 12.58 22.86
N LYS A 70 21.50 12.36 23.95
CA LYS A 70 22.04 12.44 25.32
C LYS A 70 21.67 11.21 26.12
N LYS A 71 22.52 10.85 27.07
CA LYS A 71 22.17 9.83 28.07
C LYS A 71 21.12 10.39 29.02
N MET A 72 20.25 9.51 29.50
CA MET A 72 19.26 9.87 30.53
C MET A 72 19.64 9.23 31.85
N ASN A 73 19.63 10.01 32.92
CA ASN A 73 19.68 9.49 34.27
C ASN A 73 18.42 9.92 35.01
N ILE A 74 17.80 8.98 35.71
CA ILE A 74 16.57 9.25 36.45
C ILE A 74 16.76 8.65 37.83
N SER A 75 16.57 9.46 38.87
CA SER A 75 16.66 8.97 40.25
C SER A 75 15.76 7.74 40.42
N SER A 76 16.28 6.70 41.08
CA SER A 76 15.53 5.46 41.33
C SER A 76 14.24 5.68 42.12
N SER A 77 14.17 6.76 42.89
CA SER A 77 12.95 7.18 43.58
C SER A 77 11.84 7.72 42.66
N ALA A 78 12.17 8.10 41.43
CA ALA A 78 11.24 8.73 40.50
C ALA A 78 10.57 7.74 39.53
N ILE A 79 11.04 6.48 39.46
CA ILE A 79 10.47 5.43 38.61
C ILE A 79 10.15 4.20 39.47
N ASN A 80 8.86 3.92 39.67
CA ASN A 80 8.40 2.68 40.32
C ASN A 80 8.22 1.55 39.29
N LYS A 81 9.26 1.30 38.49
CA LYS A 81 9.32 0.23 37.48
C LYS A 81 10.74 -0.32 37.38
N ASP A 82 10.87 -1.58 36.98
CA ASP A 82 12.14 -2.26 36.74
C ASP A 82 12.82 -1.82 35.43
N LEU A 83 12.94 -0.52 35.23
CA LEU A 83 13.48 0.10 34.02
C LEU A 83 14.83 0.78 34.33
N LYS A 84 15.77 0.71 33.40
CA LYS A 84 17.02 1.45 33.44
C LYS A 84 17.03 2.45 32.28
N PRO A 85 17.08 3.77 32.54
CA PRO A 85 17.14 4.76 31.47
C PRO A 85 18.43 4.61 30.66
N GLU A 86 18.33 4.83 29.35
CA GLU A 86 19.44 4.67 28.41
C GLU A 86 19.69 5.98 27.65
N LYS A 87 18.82 6.36 26.72
CA LYS A 87 19.02 7.49 25.81
C LYS A 87 17.77 8.36 25.66
N VAL A 88 17.97 9.67 25.56
CA VAL A 88 16.95 10.66 25.17
C VAL A 88 17.10 10.95 23.69
N TYR A 89 15.99 10.87 22.95
CA TYR A 89 15.95 11.08 21.50
C TYR A 89 15.31 12.40 21.11
N LEU A 90 14.26 12.81 21.83
CA LEU A 90 13.51 14.04 21.55
C LEU A 90 13.25 14.82 22.81
N GLU A 91 13.27 16.14 22.67
CA GLU A 91 12.66 17.10 23.59
C GLU A 91 11.43 17.71 22.91
N ILE A 92 10.30 17.73 23.62
CA ILE A 92 9.02 18.25 23.14
C ILE A 92 8.52 19.28 24.15
N THR A 93 8.34 20.52 23.69
CA THR A 93 7.85 21.65 24.49
C THR A 93 6.59 22.26 23.87
N SER A 94 5.64 22.67 24.71
CA SER A 94 4.38 23.27 24.24
C SER A 94 4.61 24.61 23.53
N LYS A 95 3.90 24.85 22.41
CA LYS A 95 3.96 26.11 21.64
C LYS A 95 3.00 27.21 22.14
N LYS A 96 2.39 27.08 23.32
CA LYS A 96 1.37 28.07 23.76
C LYS A 96 1.92 29.51 23.76
N ASP A 97 1.09 30.41 23.22
CA ASP A 97 1.31 31.83 22.98
C ASP A 97 2.29 32.52 23.94
N ASN A 98 3.53 32.73 23.48
CA ASN A 98 4.56 33.60 24.07
C ASN A 98 4.97 33.35 25.55
N GLU A 99 4.54 32.27 26.19
CA GLU A 99 5.02 31.86 27.52
C GLU A 99 5.86 30.58 27.40
N GLU A 100 7.08 30.61 27.94
CA GLU A 100 7.89 29.40 28.05
C GLU A 100 7.14 28.38 28.93
N SER A 101 6.75 27.26 28.34
CA SER A 101 6.23 26.12 29.10
C SER A 101 7.24 25.72 30.17
N GLU A 102 6.80 25.73 31.44
CA GLU A 102 7.56 25.22 32.58
C GLU A 102 7.78 23.70 32.49
N LYS A 103 7.02 23.00 31.63
CA LYS A 103 7.10 21.56 31.43
C LYS A 103 7.76 21.19 30.12
N VAL A 104 8.50 20.08 30.16
CA VAL A 104 9.18 19.47 29.03
C VAL A 104 8.88 17.97 28.99
N ILE A 105 8.69 17.44 27.78
CA ILE A 105 8.44 16.02 27.53
C ILE A 105 9.63 15.45 26.78
N PHE A 106 10.17 14.33 27.25
CA PHE A 106 11.24 13.61 26.60
C PHE A 106 10.77 12.28 26.02
N LEU A 107 11.22 11.94 24.81
CA LEU A 107 11.15 10.56 24.31
C LEU A 107 12.43 9.84 24.71
N VAL A 108 12.30 8.80 25.53
CA VAL A 108 13.43 8.13 26.19
C VAL A 108 13.36 6.63 25.97
N SER A 109 14.50 5.99 25.69
CA SER A 109 14.63 4.53 25.79
C SER A 109 15.01 4.08 27.20
N PHE A 110 14.41 2.97 27.58
CA PHE A 110 14.69 2.25 28.80
C PHE A 110 15.02 0.80 28.47
N ILE A 111 15.95 0.21 29.22
CA ILE A 111 16.19 -1.22 29.22
C ILE A 111 15.43 -1.81 30.39
N ASN A 112 14.52 -2.74 30.12
CA ASN A 112 13.82 -3.48 31.15
C ASN A 112 14.76 -4.48 31.81
N LYS A 113 14.89 -4.41 33.14
CA LYS A 113 15.87 -5.19 33.91
C LYS A 113 15.55 -6.69 33.91
N ASN A 114 14.28 -7.06 33.69
CA ASN A 114 13.81 -8.43 33.81
C ASN A 114 14.05 -9.24 32.52
N ASN A 115 13.73 -8.67 31.36
CA ASN A 115 13.87 -9.34 30.04
C ASN A 115 15.01 -8.76 29.17
N LYS A 116 15.64 -7.66 29.59
CA LYS A 116 16.68 -6.91 28.83
C LYS A 116 16.20 -6.33 27.50
N GLU A 117 14.88 -6.24 27.30
CA GLU A 117 14.30 -5.64 26.10
C GLU A 117 14.26 -4.12 26.25
N LYS A 118 14.39 -3.40 25.12
CA LYS A 118 14.29 -1.94 25.09
C LYS A 118 12.82 -1.55 24.99
N GLU A 119 12.46 -0.51 25.73
CA GLU A 119 11.12 0.07 25.76
C GLU A 119 11.24 1.59 25.57
N LEU A 120 10.27 2.21 24.89
CA LEU A 120 10.22 3.65 24.66
C LEU A 120 9.11 4.27 25.50
N PHE A 121 9.41 5.39 26.15
CA PHE A 121 8.49 6.12 26.98
C PHE A 121 8.55 7.62 26.72
N PHE A 122 7.41 8.28 26.89
CA PHE A 122 7.37 9.71 27.13
C PHE A 122 7.49 9.99 28.63
N VAL A 123 8.46 10.84 28.97
CA VAL A 123 8.72 11.28 30.34
C VAL A 123 8.54 12.78 30.41
N GLU A 124 7.54 13.22 31.16
CA GLU A 124 7.27 14.64 31.40
C GLU A 124 7.85 15.07 32.73
N THR A 125 8.44 16.25 32.78
CA THR A 125 8.95 16.88 34.00
C THR A 125 8.83 18.39 33.94
N ASP A 126 8.92 19.04 35.09
CA ASP A 126 9.10 20.49 35.16
C ASP A 126 10.58 20.82 34.94
N LYS A 127 10.90 21.91 34.23
CA LYS A 127 12.28 22.31 33.89
C LYS A 127 13.18 22.43 35.11
N ASP A 128 12.66 22.86 36.26
CA ASP A 128 13.41 22.99 37.52
C ASP A 128 13.86 21.65 38.10
N ASN A 129 13.26 20.55 37.66
CA ASN A 129 13.63 19.18 38.07
C ASN A 129 14.64 18.53 37.13
N LEU A 130 15.17 19.28 36.16
CA LEU A 130 16.11 18.82 35.13
C LEU A 130 17.48 19.49 35.30
N ASP A 131 18.53 18.66 35.30
CA ASP A 131 19.93 19.09 35.26
C ASP A 131 20.60 18.55 33.99
N ASP A 132 21.05 19.42 33.10
CA ASP A 132 21.68 19.07 31.81
C ASP A 132 23.18 19.35 31.85
N LYS A 133 23.96 18.27 31.97
CA LYS A 133 25.43 18.32 31.99
C LYS A 133 25.98 17.83 30.66
N GLY A 134 25.80 18.64 29.61
CA GLY A 134 26.57 18.60 28.36
C GLY A 134 26.62 17.26 27.62
N GLY A 135 25.68 16.35 27.87
CA GLY A 135 25.73 14.97 27.37
C GLY A 135 24.94 13.97 28.22
N THR A 136 24.58 14.33 29.45
CA THR A 136 23.63 13.60 30.28
C THR A 136 22.56 14.53 30.82
N ILE A 137 21.31 14.15 30.65
CA ILE A 137 20.15 14.79 31.29
C ILE A 137 19.82 14.00 32.55
N THR A 138 19.73 14.67 33.69
CA THR A 138 19.32 14.05 34.96
C THR A 138 17.97 14.58 35.39
N LEU A 139 17.02 13.66 35.65
CA LEU A 139 15.71 14.00 36.22
C LEU A 139 15.64 13.65 37.69
N ASN A 140 15.30 14.65 38.50
CA ASN A 140 15.08 14.51 39.94
C ASN A 140 13.65 14.07 40.25
N LYS A 141 12.67 14.49 39.44
CA LYS A 141 11.26 14.17 39.59
C LYS A 141 10.58 14.02 38.23
N ILE A 142 9.60 13.13 38.15
CA ILE A 142 8.78 12.91 36.95
C ILE A 142 7.35 13.37 37.27
N SER A 143 6.76 14.11 36.33
CA SER A 143 5.38 14.60 36.38
C SER A 143 4.42 13.59 35.72
N SER A 144 4.82 13.02 34.57
CA SER A 144 4.08 11.92 33.93
C SER A 144 5.00 10.94 33.22
N PHE A 145 4.57 9.69 33.15
CA PHE A 145 5.34 8.57 32.59
C PHE A 145 4.42 7.71 31.71
N GLU A 146 4.54 7.82 30.40
CA GLU A 146 3.64 7.22 29.41
C GLU A 146 4.39 6.25 28.51
N GLU A 147 3.91 5.01 28.41
CA GLU A 147 4.49 4.01 27.52
C GLU A 147 4.20 4.31 26.06
N VAL A 148 5.24 4.35 25.23
CA VAL A 148 5.10 4.44 23.78
C VAL A 148 4.98 3.04 23.20
N THR A 149 6.00 2.21 23.41
CA THR A 149 6.02 0.80 22.98
C THR A 149 7.11 -0.01 23.68
N THR A 150 6.99 -1.33 23.64
CA THR A 150 7.95 -2.31 24.17
C THR A 150 8.58 -3.14 23.04
N ASN A 151 9.48 -4.05 23.40
CA ASN A 151 10.15 -5.01 22.49
C ASN A 151 10.92 -4.36 21.34
N VAL A 152 11.48 -3.18 21.59
CA VAL A 152 12.30 -2.45 20.63
C VAL A 152 13.69 -3.10 20.62
N SER A 153 14.21 -3.43 19.45
CA SER A 153 15.60 -3.85 19.28
C SER A 153 16.50 -2.67 18.95
N ASP A 154 15.98 -1.73 18.16
CA ASP A 154 16.71 -0.52 17.80
C ASP A 154 15.76 0.66 17.57
N PHE A 155 16.22 1.87 17.84
CA PHE A 155 15.46 3.09 17.62
C PHE A 155 16.41 4.26 17.40
N ASP A 156 16.16 5.04 16.35
CA ASP A 156 16.89 6.26 16.07
C ASP A 156 16.00 7.34 15.44
N VAL A 157 16.44 8.60 15.57
CA VAL A 157 15.74 9.75 14.99
C VAL A 157 16.75 10.74 14.43
N LYS A 158 16.58 11.13 13.17
CA LYS A 158 17.44 12.12 12.50
C LYS A 158 16.64 13.21 11.80
N LYS A 159 17.26 14.38 11.61
CA LYS A 159 16.67 15.44 10.78
C LYS A 159 16.71 15.02 9.31
N PHE A 160 15.60 15.21 8.60
CA PHE A 160 15.49 14.91 7.18
C PHE A 160 14.46 15.84 6.51
N ASN A 161 14.87 16.57 5.46
CA ASN A 161 14.02 17.40 4.60
C ASN A 161 12.95 18.25 5.34
N GLY A 162 13.35 19.08 6.30
CA GLY A 162 12.41 19.94 7.04
C GLY A 162 11.48 19.17 7.99
N GLY A 163 11.90 17.98 8.42
CA GLY A 163 11.21 17.09 9.34
C GLY A 163 12.16 16.16 10.10
N PHE A 164 11.57 15.12 10.68
CA PHE A 164 12.21 14.09 11.51
C PHE A 164 11.94 12.72 10.88
N LEU A 165 12.99 11.97 10.56
CA LEU A 165 12.91 10.55 10.17
C LEU A 165 13.13 9.70 11.41
N PHE A 166 12.15 8.86 11.70
CA PHE A 166 12.18 7.87 12.76
C PHE A 166 12.47 6.50 12.17
N ASP A 167 13.44 5.79 12.72
CA ASP A 167 13.71 4.38 12.44
C ASP A 167 13.43 3.60 13.72
N ILE A 168 12.54 2.61 13.66
CA ILE A 168 12.19 1.76 14.79
C ILE A 168 12.20 0.29 14.38
N SER A 169 12.97 -0.49 15.13
CA SER A 169 13.10 -1.93 14.96
C SER A 169 12.54 -2.67 16.17
N PHE A 170 11.77 -3.72 15.93
CA PHE A 170 11.17 -4.58 16.94
C PHE A 170 11.72 -5.99 16.89
N SER A 171 11.73 -6.67 18.03
CA SER A 171 12.09 -8.08 18.14
C SER A 171 11.16 -8.80 19.13
N ILE A 172 10.30 -9.70 18.63
CA ILE A 172 9.43 -10.55 19.47
C ILE A 172 9.70 -12.02 19.13
N ASN A 173 10.14 -12.82 20.10
CA ASN A 173 10.38 -14.26 19.94
C ASN A 173 11.20 -14.61 18.68
N ASN A 174 12.35 -13.94 18.49
CA ASN A 174 13.25 -14.04 17.32
C ASN A 174 12.65 -13.55 15.98
N THR A 175 11.44 -13.01 15.97
CA THR A 175 10.87 -12.30 14.81
C THR A 175 11.30 -10.85 14.88
N LYS A 176 12.07 -10.38 13.88
CA LYS A 176 12.54 -8.99 13.80
C LYS A 176 11.92 -8.27 12.61
N ARG A 177 11.56 -7.00 12.78
CA ARG A 177 11.10 -6.10 11.71
C ARG A 177 11.50 -4.67 12.04
N SER A 178 11.80 -3.90 10.99
CA SER A 178 12.18 -2.50 11.07
C SER A 178 11.22 -1.67 10.23
N TYR A 179 10.94 -0.46 10.71
CA TYR A 179 10.02 0.47 10.07
C TYR A 179 10.58 1.87 10.15
N GLU A 180 10.33 2.65 9.11
CA GLU A 180 10.64 4.08 9.12
C GLU A 180 9.37 4.92 8.93
N PHE A 181 9.35 6.12 9.51
CA PHE A 181 8.33 7.12 9.23
C PHE A 181 8.84 8.55 9.38
N LEU A 182 8.22 9.48 8.63
CA LEU A 182 8.59 10.88 8.58
C LEU A 182 7.49 11.76 9.21
N LEU A 183 7.90 12.73 10.03
CA LEU A 183 7.04 13.81 10.53
C LEU A 183 7.67 15.16 10.17
N SER A 184 6.97 16.03 9.45
CA SER A 184 7.52 17.37 9.15
C SER A 184 7.51 18.30 10.36
N GLU A 185 8.40 19.28 10.38
CA GLU A 185 8.45 20.34 11.40
C GLU A 185 7.17 21.22 11.39
N LYS A 186 6.39 21.17 10.29
CA LYS A 186 5.12 21.90 10.09
C LYS A 186 3.86 21.01 10.15
N ASN A 187 3.99 19.74 10.57
CA ASN A 187 2.91 18.75 10.77
C ASN A 187 2.18 18.18 9.53
N ASP A 188 2.70 18.35 8.32
CA ASP A 188 2.26 17.59 7.14
C ASP A 188 3.16 16.37 6.92
N GLU A 189 2.57 15.16 6.91
CA GLU A 189 3.29 13.92 6.63
C GLU A 189 3.81 13.92 5.19
N LEU A 190 5.14 13.93 5.03
CA LEU A 190 5.79 13.55 3.78
C LEU A 190 6.16 12.07 3.90
N VAL A 191 5.29 11.18 3.42
CA VAL A 191 5.57 9.75 3.35
C VAL A 191 6.45 9.49 2.13
N ILE A 192 7.63 8.90 2.33
CA ILE A 192 8.41 8.27 1.26
C ILE A 192 8.33 6.76 1.49
N ASN A 193 8.01 6.04 0.41
CA ASN A 193 8.00 4.58 0.33
C ASN A 193 9.38 4.03 0.69
N ASN A 194 9.44 3.11 1.65
CA ASN A 194 10.57 2.20 1.76
C ASN A 194 10.34 1.05 0.78
N ASP A 195 11.01 1.15 -0.37
CA ASP A 195 11.55 -0.03 -1.02
C ASP A 195 12.55 -0.65 -0.03
N ASP A 196 12.17 -1.74 0.63
CA ASP A 196 13.18 -2.71 1.03
C ASP A 196 12.71 -4.13 0.75
N LYS A 197 13.66 -4.82 0.13
CA LYS A 197 13.63 -6.22 -0.25
C LYS A 197 13.57 -7.07 1.03
N ASP A 198 12.62 -7.99 1.06
CA ASP A 198 12.90 -9.35 1.50
C ASP A 198 11.88 -10.25 0.81
N GLU A 199 12.42 -11.09 -0.06
CA GLU A 199 11.75 -12.21 -0.70
C GLU A 199 11.28 -13.21 0.38
N ASP A 200 10.19 -13.90 0.02
CA ASP A 200 9.63 -15.12 0.61
C ASP A 200 8.50 -15.04 1.67
N ASP A 201 7.45 -15.79 1.30
CA ASP A 201 6.30 -16.34 2.04
C ASP A 201 4.96 -15.57 2.08
N ASN A 202 4.24 -15.72 0.95
CA ASN A 202 2.80 -16.06 0.78
C ASN A 202 1.88 -15.98 2.03
N ASN A 203 0.98 -14.98 2.05
CA ASN A 203 -0.23 -14.93 2.88
C ASN A 203 -1.43 -14.45 2.05
N ASN A 204 -2.38 -15.36 1.80
CA ASN A 204 -3.23 -15.39 0.60
C ASN A 204 -4.51 -14.52 0.57
N GLU A 205 -4.73 -13.55 1.46
CA GLU A 205 -5.96 -12.71 1.39
C GLU A 205 -5.72 -11.20 1.54
N GLU A 206 -4.69 -10.74 2.27
CA GLU A 206 -4.20 -9.35 2.20
C GLU A 206 -3.13 -9.14 1.11
N SER A 207 -2.49 -10.23 0.62
CA SER A 207 -1.47 -10.13 -0.44
C SER A 207 -2.03 -9.71 -1.79
N ASN A 208 -3.28 -10.03 -2.10
CA ASN A 208 -3.80 -9.87 -3.47
C ASN A 208 -3.94 -8.40 -3.91
N LEU A 209 -4.26 -7.49 -2.99
CA LEU A 209 -4.45 -6.08 -3.33
C LEU A 209 -3.13 -5.34 -3.48
N ASP A 210 -2.18 -5.60 -2.58
CA ASP A 210 -0.84 -5.04 -2.67
C ASP A 210 -0.08 -5.60 -3.87
N ASP A 211 -0.26 -6.89 -4.19
CA ASP A 211 0.29 -7.49 -5.41
C ASP A 211 -0.36 -6.89 -6.67
N PHE A 212 -1.66 -6.61 -6.63
CA PHE A 212 -2.32 -5.84 -7.69
C PHE A 212 -1.69 -4.46 -7.83
N PHE A 213 -1.54 -3.68 -6.75
CA PHE A 213 -0.97 -2.34 -6.82
C PHE A 213 0.50 -2.33 -7.26
N LYS A 214 1.29 -3.36 -6.90
CA LYS A 214 2.66 -3.56 -7.39
C LYS A 214 2.74 -3.90 -8.87
N SER A 215 1.66 -4.43 -9.45
CA SER A 215 1.56 -4.77 -10.88
C SER A 215 1.04 -3.64 -11.77
N ILE A 216 0.64 -2.51 -11.18
CA ILE A 216 0.16 -1.37 -11.96
C ILE A 216 1.34 -0.71 -12.66
N SER A 217 1.16 -0.56 -13.95
CA SER A 217 2.09 0.02 -14.91
C SER A 217 1.34 1.04 -15.76
N GLY A 218 2.02 1.70 -16.71
CA GLY A 218 1.35 2.47 -17.75
C GLY A 218 0.35 1.61 -18.55
N ILE A 219 0.72 0.36 -18.84
CA ILE A 219 -0.20 -0.66 -19.36
C ILE A 219 -0.06 -1.94 -18.53
N THR A 220 -1.17 -2.48 -18.04
CA THR A 220 -1.22 -3.72 -17.27
C THR A 220 -2.26 -4.68 -17.86
N LEU A 221 -1.84 -5.86 -18.31
CA LEU A 221 -2.71 -6.92 -18.84
C LEU A 221 -2.71 -8.11 -17.87
N LEU A 222 -3.71 -8.19 -17.00
CA LEU A 222 -3.67 -9.08 -15.82
C LEU A 222 -3.69 -10.58 -16.16
N ASN A 223 -4.47 -10.98 -17.17
CA ASN A 223 -4.63 -12.39 -17.55
C ASN A 223 -3.80 -12.79 -18.79
N GLY A 224 -2.72 -12.06 -19.09
CA GLY A 224 -1.88 -12.35 -20.26
C GLY A 224 -2.58 -12.10 -21.60
N GLY A 225 -3.45 -11.10 -21.65
CA GLY A 225 -4.06 -10.63 -22.89
C GLY A 225 -3.03 -9.98 -23.83
N ASN A 226 -3.47 -9.67 -25.04
CA ASN A 226 -2.64 -9.02 -26.06
C ASN A 226 -3.02 -7.54 -26.25
N ILE A 227 -2.12 -6.80 -26.87
CA ILE A 227 -2.40 -5.45 -27.38
C ILE A 227 -2.66 -5.57 -28.88
N GLN A 228 -3.86 -5.24 -29.33
CA GLN A 228 -4.21 -5.17 -30.73
C GLN A 228 -4.23 -3.71 -31.16
N VAL A 229 -3.45 -3.36 -32.19
CA VAL A 229 -3.39 -2.00 -32.73
C VAL A 229 -3.87 -2.02 -34.17
N GLU A 230 -5.05 -1.44 -34.38
CA GLU A 230 -5.64 -1.22 -35.70
C GLU A 230 -5.40 0.22 -36.20
N GLY A 231 -5.16 1.17 -35.28
CA GLY A 231 -4.83 2.56 -35.60
C GLY A 231 -3.37 2.96 -35.35
N SER A 232 -3.10 4.10 -34.71
CA SER A 232 -1.72 4.50 -34.35
C SER A 232 -1.51 4.44 -32.83
N PHE A 233 -0.37 3.92 -32.40
CA PHE A 233 -0.05 3.78 -30.98
C PHE A 233 1.36 4.27 -30.67
N THR A 234 1.47 5.17 -29.69
CA THR A 234 2.74 5.69 -29.18
C THR A 234 2.84 5.47 -27.68
N PHE A 235 3.89 4.80 -27.24
CA PHE A 235 4.14 4.46 -25.85
C PHE A 235 5.56 4.82 -25.44
N ILE A 236 5.71 5.85 -24.60
CA ILE A 236 7.01 6.46 -24.30
C ILE A 236 7.16 6.70 -22.80
N ASN A 237 8.37 6.56 -22.26
CA ASN A 237 8.74 6.91 -20.87
C ASN A 237 7.79 6.28 -19.82
N SER A 238 7.39 5.03 -20.04
CA SER A 238 6.37 4.38 -19.25
C SER A 238 6.74 2.91 -19.02
N SER A 239 5.92 2.20 -18.27
CA SER A 239 6.15 0.79 -17.94
C SER A 239 4.98 -0.08 -18.36
N TYR A 240 5.23 -1.37 -18.60
CA TYR A 240 4.17 -2.32 -18.85
C TYR A 240 4.29 -3.56 -17.96
N PHE A 241 3.14 -4.16 -17.67
CA PHE A 241 3.00 -5.42 -16.97
C PHE A 241 2.09 -6.34 -17.79
N VAL A 242 2.51 -7.58 -18.03
CA VAL A 242 1.65 -8.59 -18.68
C VAL A 242 1.72 -9.88 -17.89
N GLY A 243 0.57 -10.34 -17.39
CA GLY A 243 0.46 -11.56 -16.61
C GLY A 243 1.06 -12.74 -17.36
N ASN A 244 1.93 -13.50 -16.69
CA ASN A 244 2.64 -14.65 -17.24
C ASN A 244 3.67 -14.37 -18.35
N LEU A 245 3.95 -13.10 -18.70
CA LEU A 245 5.03 -12.79 -19.64
C LEU A 245 6.38 -12.91 -18.92
N THR A 246 7.10 -13.99 -19.22
CA THR A 246 8.46 -14.24 -18.72
C THR A 246 9.49 -13.51 -19.57
N SER A 247 10.44 -12.82 -18.93
CA SER A 247 11.59 -12.23 -19.63
C SER A 247 12.36 -13.31 -20.40
N ASN A 248 12.64 -13.05 -21.67
CA ASN A 248 13.39 -13.92 -22.57
C ASN A 248 14.80 -13.38 -22.88
N GLY A 249 15.26 -12.36 -22.14
CA GLY A 249 16.56 -11.72 -22.32
C GLY A 249 16.61 -10.62 -23.39
N GLN A 250 15.51 -10.35 -24.10
CA GLN A 250 15.40 -9.19 -25.01
C GLN A 250 15.23 -7.88 -24.23
N SER A 251 15.44 -6.73 -24.89
CA SER A 251 15.09 -5.44 -24.29
C SER A 251 13.57 -5.31 -24.11
N SER A 252 13.15 -4.57 -23.08
CA SER A 252 11.73 -4.36 -22.75
C SER A 252 10.90 -3.85 -23.94
N GLU A 253 11.48 -3.01 -24.80
CA GLU A 253 10.85 -2.49 -26.02
C GLU A 253 10.54 -3.60 -27.03
N ILE A 254 11.48 -4.53 -27.24
CA ILE A 254 11.31 -5.66 -28.16
C ILE A 254 10.27 -6.63 -27.60
N GLN A 255 10.36 -6.97 -26.32
CA GLN A 255 9.38 -7.84 -25.65
C GLN A 255 7.96 -7.28 -25.74
N LEU A 256 7.79 -5.96 -25.58
CA LEU A 256 6.49 -5.30 -25.72
C LEU A 256 5.99 -5.36 -27.18
N LYS A 257 6.87 -5.20 -28.16
CA LYS A 257 6.50 -5.33 -29.58
C LYS A 257 6.02 -6.74 -29.92
N ASP A 258 6.60 -7.78 -29.31
CA ASP A 258 6.23 -9.17 -29.57
C ASP A 258 4.79 -9.52 -29.11
N ILE A 259 4.23 -8.76 -28.15
CA ILE A 259 2.83 -8.93 -27.69
C ILE A 259 1.84 -7.96 -28.37
N ILE A 260 2.34 -7.07 -29.21
CA ILE A 260 1.53 -6.15 -30.01
C ILE A 260 1.24 -6.79 -31.36
N THR A 261 -0.03 -7.02 -31.65
CA THR A 261 -0.47 -7.37 -33.00
C THR A 261 -0.94 -6.10 -33.70
N SER A 262 -0.21 -5.69 -34.75
CA SER A 262 -0.53 -4.51 -35.55
C SER A 262 -1.01 -4.94 -36.94
N THR A 263 -2.12 -4.37 -37.42
CA THR A 263 -2.51 -4.51 -38.84
C THR A 263 -1.57 -3.73 -39.75
N VAL A 264 -1.37 -4.20 -40.99
CA VAL A 264 -0.44 -3.59 -41.94
C VAL A 264 -0.80 -2.11 -42.18
N GLY A 265 0.09 -1.19 -41.80
CA GLY A 265 -0.07 0.26 -41.98
C GLY A 265 -0.31 1.05 -40.68
N SER A 266 -0.48 0.38 -39.54
CA SER A 266 -0.75 0.96 -38.23
C SER A 266 0.57 1.27 -37.48
N PRO A 267 1.01 2.54 -37.37
CA PRO A 267 2.32 2.86 -36.81
C PRO A 267 2.33 2.64 -35.29
N VAL A 268 3.29 1.83 -34.84
CA VAL A 268 3.55 1.56 -33.42
C VAL A 268 4.92 2.12 -33.06
N PHE A 269 4.95 3.13 -32.20
CA PHE A 269 6.18 3.73 -31.67
C PHE A 269 6.32 3.42 -30.19
N ILE A 270 7.43 2.79 -29.81
CA ILE A 270 7.75 2.41 -28.43
C ILE A 270 9.16 2.89 -28.13
N SER A 271 9.35 3.63 -27.03
CA SER A 271 10.67 4.15 -26.65
C SER A 271 10.79 4.36 -25.14
N ASN A 272 11.94 4.01 -24.56
CA ASN A 272 12.26 4.18 -23.14
C ASN A 272 11.18 3.57 -22.23
N VAL A 273 10.88 2.29 -22.46
CA VAL A 273 9.89 1.56 -21.66
C VAL A 273 10.53 0.48 -20.81
N SER A 274 9.97 0.24 -19.64
CA SER A 274 10.40 -0.83 -18.73
C SER A 274 9.35 -1.94 -18.63
N ASN A 275 9.82 -3.18 -18.46
CA ASN A 275 8.96 -4.31 -18.12
C ASN A 275 8.87 -4.39 -16.58
N SER A 276 7.69 -4.17 -16.02
CA SER A 276 7.42 -4.23 -14.58
C SER A 276 7.11 -5.63 -14.06
N ASN A 277 7.18 -6.67 -14.91
CA ASN A 277 7.07 -8.07 -14.48
C ASN A 277 8.30 -8.49 -13.66
N LYS A 278 8.39 -8.05 -12.40
CA LYS A 278 9.49 -8.32 -11.47
C LYS A 278 9.45 -9.74 -10.86
N GLY A 279 9.27 -10.79 -11.67
CA GLY A 279 9.46 -12.19 -11.24
C GLY A 279 8.19 -13.03 -11.01
N ASN A 280 7.35 -13.23 -12.03
CA ASN A 280 6.22 -14.18 -12.01
C ASN A 280 5.09 -13.90 -10.99
N ILE A 281 4.92 -12.65 -10.55
CA ILE A 281 3.72 -12.27 -9.80
C ILE A 281 2.50 -12.45 -10.73
N LYS A 282 1.48 -13.18 -10.28
CA LYS A 282 0.19 -13.31 -10.97
C LYS A 282 -0.82 -12.39 -10.28
N PRO A 283 -0.86 -11.09 -10.61
CA PRO A 283 -1.86 -10.21 -10.02
C PRO A 283 -3.24 -10.68 -10.46
N GLN A 284 -4.15 -10.76 -9.49
CA GLN A 284 -5.53 -11.13 -9.77
C GLN A 284 -6.32 -9.88 -10.17
N THR A 285 -7.39 -10.10 -10.95
CA THR A 285 -8.40 -9.07 -11.19
C THR A 285 -8.99 -8.58 -9.88
N LEU A 286 -9.20 -7.27 -9.74
CA LEU A 286 -9.91 -6.71 -8.60
C LEU A 286 -11.33 -7.30 -8.50
N PRO A 287 -11.73 -7.82 -7.33
CA PRO A 287 -13.10 -8.27 -7.09
C PRO A 287 -14.00 -7.04 -6.88
N LEU A 288 -14.35 -6.34 -7.96
CA LEU A 288 -15.22 -5.16 -7.89
C LEU A 288 -16.63 -5.52 -7.41
N ALA A 289 -17.18 -4.71 -6.51
CA ALA A 289 -18.52 -4.87 -5.95
C ALA A 289 -19.68 -4.45 -6.88
N PHE A 290 -19.36 -3.85 -8.03
CA PHE A 290 -20.30 -3.45 -9.07
C PHE A 290 -21.02 -4.65 -9.71
N LYS A 291 -22.24 -4.46 -10.25
CA LYS A 291 -22.85 -5.45 -11.13
C LYS A 291 -21.99 -5.66 -12.38
N LYS A 292 -22.04 -6.87 -12.94
CA LYS A 292 -21.35 -7.16 -14.20
C LYS A 292 -22.06 -6.44 -15.36
N GLY A 293 -21.33 -5.65 -16.13
CA GLY A 293 -21.90 -4.97 -17.30
C GLY A 293 -20.83 -4.25 -18.12
N ASN A 294 -21.13 -4.06 -19.41
CA ASN A 294 -20.23 -3.32 -20.30
C ASN A 294 -20.58 -1.84 -20.28
N TYR A 295 -19.56 -0.98 -20.32
CA TYR A 295 -19.74 0.45 -20.45
C TYR A 295 -19.23 0.92 -21.81
N ILE A 296 -20.04 1.73 -22.49
CA ILE A 296 -19.69 2.38 -23.75
C ILE A 296 -19.69 3.88 -23.49
N SER A 297 -18.50 4.47 -23.51
CA SER A 297 -18.29 5.90 -23.41
C SER A 297 -18.42 6.53 -24.80
N ASN A 298 -19.41 7.41 -25.01
CA ASN A 298 -19.71 7.96 -26.32
C ASN A 298 -20.29 9.39 -26.22
N ASP A 299 -19.66 10.33 -26.94
CA ASP A 299 -20.05 11.74 -26.99
C ASP A 299 -21.49 11.96 -27.50
N TYR A 300 -22.01 11.08 -28.36
CA TYR A 300 -23.32 11.23 -28.98
C TYR A 300 -24.48 11.08 -27.99
N TYR A 301 -24.30 10.26 -26.95
CA TYR A 301 -25.35 9.94 -25.97
C TYR A 301 -25.22 10.74 -24.67
N ARG A 302 -24.37 11.79 -24.62
CA ARG A 302 -24.04 12.56 -23.38
C ARG A 302 -23.60 11.66 -22.22
N SER A 303 -22.97 10.56 -22.59
CA SER A 303 -22.51 9.46 -21.74
C SER A 303 -21.04 9.23 -22.05
N SER A 304 -20.24 10.29 -21.95
CA SER A 304 -18.81 10.25 -22.21
C SER A 304 -18.04 10.40 -20.90
N ILE A 305 -16.89 9.72 -20.81
CA ILE A 305 -15.95 9.86 -19.69
C ILE A 305 -15.54 11.32 -19.56
N SER A 306 -15.33 12.01 -20.69
CA SER A 306 -15.00 13.43 -20.71
C SER A 306 -16.09 14.30 -20.08
N ASP A 307 -17.36 14.10 -20.44
CA ASP A 307 -18.48 14.85 -19.86
C ASP A 307 -18.57 14.62 -18.34
N GLU A 308 -18.35 13.38 -17.89
CA GLU A 308 -18.37 13.05 -16.46
C GLU A 308 -17.17 13.65 -15.71
N ILE A 309 -15.99 13.65 -16.30
CA ILE A 309 -14.82 14.34 -15.76
C ILE A 309 -15.10 15.83 -15.63
N ASP A 310 -15.72 16.47 -16.63
CA ASP A 310 -16.07 17.88 -16.59
C ASP A 310 -17.09 18.19 -15.48
N LYS A 311 -18.12 17.36 -15.31
CA LYS A 311 -19.09 17.50 -14.21
C LYS A 311 -18.42 17.37 -12.84
N LEU A 312 -17.45 16.46 -12.70
CA LEU A 312 -16.71 16.22 -11.47
C LEU A 312 -15.61 17.26 -11.21
N SER A 313 -15.08 17.92 -12.23
CA SER A 313 -13.94 18.86 -12.14
C SER A 313 -14.16 19.98 -11.12
N ASN A 314 -15.40 20.46 -11.01
CA ASN A 314 -15.82 21.53 -10.11
C ASN A 314 -16.32 21.02 -8.74
N LYS A 315 -16.18 19.72 -8.45
CA LYS A 315 -16.60 19.10 -7.18
C LYS A 315 -15.45 19.01 -6.18
N ARG A 316 -15.71 18.43 -5.01
CA ARG A 316 -14.67 18.17 -3.99
C ARG A 316 -13.87 16.92 -4.35
N ASN A 317 -12.71 16.74 -3.72
CA ASN A 317 -11.98 15.48 -3.83
C ASN A 317 -12.80 14.36 -3.21
N GLY A 318 -12.80 13.22 -3.89
CA GLY A 318 -13.64 12.06 -3.59
C GLY A 318 -14.99 12.06 -4.29
N ALA A 319 -15.36 13.08 -5.08
CA ALA A 319 -16.62 13.08 -5.82
C ALA A 319 -16.67 11.94 -6.85
N VAL A 320 -17.85 11.36 -7.05
CA VAL A 320 -18.06 10.14 -7.86
C VAL A 320 -19.25 10.31 -8.79
N ALA A 321 -19.11 9.84 -10.02
CA ALA A 321 -20.22 9.49 -10.89
C ALA A 321 -20.32 7.96 -10.94
N LEU A 322 -21.42 7.40 -10.43
CA LEU A 322 -21.73 5.98 -10.60
C LEU A 322 -22.34 5.74 -11.97
N LEU A 323 -21.83 4.73 -12.67
CA LEU A 323 -22.19 4.42 -14.05
C LEU A 323 -23.22 3.29 -14.08
N ASP A 324 -24.31 3.50 -14.81
CA ASP A 324 -25.31 2.47 -15.12
C ASP A 324 -25.23 2.04 -16.60
N SER A 325 -25.80 0.88 -16.92
CA SER A 325 -25.90 0.35 -18.29
C SER A 325 -26.83 1.15 -19.20
N ASP A 326 -27.76 1.91 -18.62
CA ASP A 326 -28.77 2.70 -19.35
C ASP A 326 -28.37 4.18 -19.48
N TYR A 327 -27.09 4.51 -19.27
CA TYR A 327 -26.55 5.87 -19.37
C TYR A 327 -27.07 6.88 -18.32
N GLU A 328 -27.78 6.40 -17.29
CA GLU A 328 -28.15 7.20 -16.13
C GLU A 328 -27.04 7.17 -15.07
N TYR A 329 -26.70 8.35 -14.53
CA TYR A 329 -25.62 8.50 -13.56
C TYR A 329 -26.14 9.10 -12.25
N LYS A 330 -25.68 8.54 -11.13
CA LYS A 330 -25.82 9.17 -9.82
C LYS A 330 -24.51 9.83 -9.44
N ILE A 331 -24.54 11.15 -9.22
CA ILE A 331 -23.37 11.92 -8.78
C ILE A 331 -23.40 12.12 -7.27
N TYR A 332 -22.29 11.77 -6.62
CA TYR A 332 -22.06 11.96 -5.19
C TYR A 332 -20.91 12.93 -4.96
N ASN A 333 -20.99 13.73 -3.90
CA ASN A 333 -19.92 14.66 -3.53
C ASN A 333 -18.71 13.96 -2.89
N ASN A 334 -18.89 12.76 -2.35
CA ASN A 334 -17.82 11.94 -1.78
C ASN A 334 -18.14 10.44 -1.92
N TYR A 335 -17.14 9.61 -2.26
CA TYR A 335 -17.30 8.16 -2.37
C TYR A 335 -17.66 7.48 -1.04
N ASN A 336 -17.40 8.12 0.10
CA ASN A 336 -17.80 7.59 1.41
C ASN A 336 -19.32 7.67 1.62
N ASP A 337 -20.01 8.58 0.93
CA ASP A 337 -21.47 8.79 1.04
C ASP A 337 -22.26 7.72 0.25
N ILE A 338 -21.58 6.93 -0.57
CA ILE A 338 -22.19 5.92 -1.43
C ILE A 338 -22.49 4.66 -0.61
N THR A 339 -23.73 4.17 -0.73
CA THR A 339 -24.18 2.95 -0.07
C THR A 339 -23.67 1.70 -0.79
N LYS A 340 -23.68 0.54 -0.10
CA LYS A 340 -23.31 -0.73 -0.73
C LYS A 340 -24.26 -1.11 -1.87
N GLU A 341 -25.54 -0.80 -1.71
CA GLU A 341 -26.59 -1.05 -2.71
C GLU A 341 -26.37 -0.21 -3.97
N ASP A 342 -26.09 1.08 -3.83
CA ASP A 342 -25.76 1.95 -4.96
C ASP A 342 -24.54 1.43 -5.74
N ILE A 343 -23.52 0.92 -5.05
CA ILE A 343 -22.35 0.30 -5.68
C ILE A 343 -22.75 -0.98 -6.41
N SER A 344 -23.48 -1.89 -5.76
CA SER A 344 -23.87 -3.17 -6.38
C SER A 344 -24.80 -3.00 -7.59
N ASP A 345 -25.58 -1.94 -7.63
CA ASP A 345 -26.50 -1.65 -8.74
C ASP A 345 -25.81 -0.97 -9.93
N SER A 346 -24.59 -0.47 -9.76
CA SER A 346 -23.82 0.22 -10.79
C SER A 346 -22.87 -0.73 -11.51
N ILE A 347 -22.60 -0.50 -12.80
CA ILE A 347 -21.60 -1.28 -13.57
C ILE A 347 -20.16 -0.77 -13.38
N GLY A 348 -20.02 0.43 -12.84
CA GLY A 348 -18.73 1.08 -12.63
C GLY A 348 -18.84 2.46 -12.01
N ALA A 349 -17.71 3.16 -11.94
CA ALA A 349 -17.62 4.50 -11.38
C ALA A 349 -16.49 5.32 -11.99
N ILE A 350 -16.67 6.64 -12.05
CA ILE A 350 -15.62 7.63 -12.29
C ILE A 350 -15.46 8.46 -11.02
N ILE A 351 -14.25 8.54 -10.48
CA ILE A 351 -13.95 9.19 -9.20
C ILE A 351 -12.88 10.26 -9.38
N ARG A 352 -13.11 11.45 -8.82
CA ARG A 352 -12.12 12.52 -8.73
C ARG A 352 -11.34 12.41 -7.42
N LEU A 353 -10.01 12.32 -7.47
CA LEU A 353 -9.17 12.29 -6.28
C LEU A 353 -8.40 13.59 -6.01
N GLY A 354 -8.21 14.41 -7.03
CA GLY A 354 -7.46 15.66 -6.91
C GLY A 354 -7.66 16.54 -8.12
N TYR A 355 -6.88 17.63 -8.18
CA TYR A 355 -6.84 18.48 -9.36
C TYR A 355 -6.37 17.65 -10.56
N ASN A 356 -7.22 17.53 -11.57
CA ASN A 356 -6.98 16.74 -12.79
C ASN A 356 -6.60 15.26 -12.56
N LYS A 357 -7.01 14.64 -11.44
CA LYS A 357 -6.66 13.24 -11.11
C LYS A 357 -7.93 12.40 -10.94
N TYR A 358 -8.10 11.38 -11.79
CA TYR A 358 -9.31 10.57 -11.85
C TYR A 358 -9.04 9.07 -11.89
N ILE A 359 -9.99 8.31 -11.35
CA ILE A 359 -10.04 6.86 -11.36
C ILE A 359 -11.30 6.43 -12.10
N ILE A 360 -11.18 5.46 -12.99
CA ILE A 360 -12.29 4.84 -13.72
C ILE A 360 -12.26 3.34 -13.41
N LEU A 361 -13.34 2.80 -12.85
CA LEU A 361 -13.47 1.39 -12.51
C LEU A 361 -14.69 0.80 -13.22
N ILE A 362 -14.51 -0.23 -14.05
CA ILE A 362 -15.60 -0.91 -14.77
C ILE A 362 -15.57 -2.41 -14.49
N ASN A 363 -16.71 -2.99 -14.13
CA ASN A 363 -16.85 -4.44 -13.95
C ASN A 363 -17.42 -5.14 -15.20
N GLY A 364 -16.70 -5.04 -16.31
CA GLY A 364 -17.02 -5.67 -17.59
C GLY A 364 -16.10 -5.14 -18.68
N ASN A 365 -16.57 -5.05 -19.93
CA ASN A 365 -15.80 -4.40 -20.99
C ASN A 365 -15.98 -2.89 -20.94
N LEU A 366 -14.93 -2.16 -21.29
CA LEU A 366 -14.95 -0.70 -21.46
C LEU A 366 -14.64 -0.36 -22.92
N ASN A 367 -15.59 0.28 -23.61
CA ASN A 367 -15.39 0.84 -24.94
C ASN A 367 -15.32 2.36 -24.82
N ILE A 368 -14.17 2.94 -25.16
CA ILE A 368 -13.90 4.38 -25.18
C ILE A 368 -14.06 4.84 -26.62
N GLU A 369 -15.23 5.40 -26.94
CA GLU A 369 -15.59 5.97 -28.23
C GLU A 369 -15.66 7.51 -28.19
N ASP A 370 -15.21 8.10 -27.08
CA ASP A 370 -15.15 9.55 -26.86
C ASP A 370 -13.71 10.05 -26.76
N THR A 371 -13.53 11.33 -27.05
CA THR A 371 -12.21 11.98 -26.95
C THR A 371 -11.93 12.35 -25.49
N LEU A 372 -11.03 11.62 -24.82
CA LEU A 372 -10.63 11.92 -23.44
C LEU A 372 -9.96 13.30 -23.30
N ILE A 373 -10.23 13.99 -22.19
CA ILE A 373 -9.68 15.34 -21.90
C ILE A 373 -8.15 15.30 -21.73
N ASN A 374 -7.45 16.19 -22.43
CA ASN A 374 -5.99 16.36 -22.32
C ASN A 374 -5.58 16.93 -20.95
N GLY A 375 -4.40 16.54 -20.45
CA GLY A 375 -3.82 17.09 -19.21
C GLY A 375 -4.46 16.56 -17.92
N VAL A 376 -5.17 15.44 -18.02
CA VAL A 376 -5.80 14.74 -16.90
C VAL A 376 -5.05 13.43 -16.64
N SER A 377 -4.60 13.24 -15.40
CA SER A 377 -4.02 11.97 -14.95
C SER A 377 -5.12 10.97 -14.67
N MET A 378 -5.05 9.80 -15.32
CA MET A 378 -6.12 8.79 -15.27
C MET A 378 -5.61 7.42 -14.89
N PHE A 379 -6.30 6.79 -13.95
CA PHE A 379 -6.21 5.36 -13.70
C PHE A 379 -7.46 4.68 -14.26
N ILE A 380 -7.31 3.84 -15.27
CA ILE A 380 -8.41 3.18 -15.96
C ILE A 380 -8.35 1.69 -15.69
N TYR A 381 -9.35 1.14 -15.02
CA TYR A 381 -9.48 -0.29 -14.76
C TYR A 381 -10.73 -0.87 -15.38
N SER A 382 -10.57 -2.00 -16.07
CA SER A 382 -11.64 -2.82 -16.60
C SER A 382 -11.42 -4.27 -16.20
N SER A 383 -12.42 -4.92 -15.62
CA SER A 383 -12.31 -6.35 -15.27
C SER A 383 -12.24 -7.27 -16.50
N ARG A 384 -12.49 -6.74 -17.71
CA ARG A 384 -12.34 -7.44 -19.00
C ARG A 384 -11.52 -6.62 -19.99
N ASN A 385 -11.98 -6.49 -21.23
CA ASN A 385 -11.26 -5.81 -22.30
C ASN A 385 -11.45 -4.29 -22.21
N ILE A 386 -10.48 -3.56 -22.75
CA ILE A 386 -10.62 -2.13 -23.06
C ILE A 386 -10.45 -1.97 -24.56
N ARG A 387 -11.42 -1.32 -25.21
CA ARG A 387 -11.33 -0.92 -26.63
C ARG A 387 -11.37 0.59 -26.73
N VAL A 388 -10.40 1.18 -27.41
CA VAL A 388 -10.34 2.63 -27.70
C VAL A 388 -10.56 2.79 -29.19
N THR A 389 -11.73 3.33 -29.59
CA THR A 389 -12.10 3.49 -31.02
C THR A 389 -12.00 4.93 -31.50
N LYS A 390 -12.05 5.89 -30.58
CA LYS A 390 -11.86 7.32 -30.88
C LYS A 390 -11.04 7.97 -29.79
N SER A 391 -9.82 8.32 -30.13
CA SER A 391 -8.93 9.15 -29.34
C SER A 391 -7.95 9.81 -30.30
N THR A 392 -7.88 11.13 -30.26
CA THR A 392 -6.88 11.92 -30.98
C THR A 392 -6.12 12.79 -29.99
N ASN A 393 -5.72 12.22 -28.85
CA ASN A 393 -5.21 12.98 -27.72
C ASN A 393 -4.04 12.30 -27.01
N ALA A 394 -3.22 13.12 -26.37
CA ALA A 394 -2.11 12.69 -25.55
C ALA A 394 -2.59 12.43 -24.12
N TRP A 395 -2.50 11.17 -23.71
CA TRP A 395 -2.84 10.74 -22.36
C TRP A 395 -1.59 10.93 -21.49
N LEU A 396 -1.62 12.00 -20.69
CA LEU A 396 -0.54 12.35 -19.76
C LEU A 396 -0.78 11.62 -18.44
N ASP A 397 0.25 11.01 -17.87
CA ASP A 397 0.21 10.28 -16.60
C ASP A 397 -0.97 9.31 -16.50
N THR A 398 -0.99 8.30 -17.38
CA THR A 398 -2.10 7.37 -17.51
C THR A 398 -1.67 5.93 -17.28
N SER A 399 -2.45 5.20 -16.50
CA SER A 399 -2.32 3.75 -16.32
C SER A 399 -3.59 3.05 -16.77
N ILE A 400 -3.45 2.12 -17.71
CA ILE A 400 -4.53 1.31 -18.25
C ILE A 400 -4.37 -0.12 -17.73
N VAL A 401 -5.36 -0.61 -17.00
CA VAL A 401 -5.38 -1.94 -16.40
C VAL A 401 -6.55 -2.73 -16.96
N CYS A 402 -6.25 -3.77 -17.75
CA CYS A 402 -7.24 -4.62 -18.39
C CYS A 402 -7.18 -6.03 -17.79
N GLY A 403 -8.34 -6.60 -17.48
CA GLY A 403 -8.46 -8.03 -17.20
C GLY A 403 -8.25 -8.90 -18.45
N GLY A 404 -8.39 -8.35 -19.65
CA GLY A 404 -8.20 -9.06 -20.92
C GLY A 404 -7.30 -8.30 -21.90
N ASN A 405 -7.81 -8.07 -23.11
CA ASN A 405 -7.08 -7.40 -24.19
C ASN A 405 -7.23 -5.88 -24.14
N LEU A 406 -6.21 -5.18 -24.62
CA LEU A 406 -6.27 -3.78 -24.98
C LEU A 406 -6.36 -3.68 -26.50
N ILE A 407 -7.44 -3.07 -27.01
CA ILE A 407 -7.67 -2.91 -28.44
C ILE A 407 -7.64 -1.42 -28.76
N ILE A 408 -6.70 -1.00 -29.60
CA ILE A 408 -6.50 0.38 -30.04
C ILE A 408 -6.91 0.46 -31.50
N ASP A 409 -8.17 0.77 -31.70
CA ASP A 409 -8.82 0.98 -33.00
C ASP A 409 -9.10 2.47 -33.20
N SER A 410 -8.09 3.27 -32.87
CA SER A 410 -8.21 4.73 -32.81
C SER A 410 -7.14 5.37 -33.67
N PRO A 411 -7.43 6.48 -34.37
CA PRO A 411 -6.46 7.15 -35.24
C PRO A 411 -5.12 7.40 -34.57
N SER A 412 -5.11 7.76 -33.27
CA SER A 412 -3.87 7.94 -32.51
C SER A 412 -4.05 7.88 -30.98
N VAL A 413 -3.36 6.96 -30.30
CA VAL A 413 -3.25 6.94 -28.83
C VAL A 413 -1.80 7.18 -28.42
N TYR A 414 -1.56 8.20 -27.58
CA TYR A 414 -0.23 8.51 -27.05
C TYR A 414 -0.25 8.42 -25.52
N ILE A 415 0.62 7.59 -24.94
CA ILE A 415 0.82 7.49 -23.49
C ILE A 415 2.29 7.84 -23.20
N TYR A 416 2.51 8.94 -22.49
CA TYR A 416 3.84 9.53 -22.25
C TYR A 416 4.41 9.28 -20.86
N SER A 417 3.59 8.77 -19.94
CA SER A 417 3.96 8.52 -18.56
C SER A 417 2.87 7.68 -17.87
N GLU A 418 3.22 7.08 -16.74
CA GLU A 418 2.33 6.24 -15.94
C GLU A 418 1.63 7.03 -14.82
N TYR A 419 0.42 6.64 -14.48
CA TYR A 419 -0.28 7.18 -13.33
C TYR A 419 0.38 6.68 -12.04
N LYS A 420 0.70 7.60 -11.11
CA LYS A 420 1.27 7.25 -9.81
C LYS A 420 0.18 6.90 -8.79
N VAL A 421 0.12 5.62 -8.46
CA VAL A 421 -0.75 5.08 -7.40
C VAL A 421 -0.25 5.53 -6.04
N ASP A 422 -1.06 6.32 -5.35
CA ASP A 422 -0.83 6.81 -3.98
C ASP A 422 -1.84 6.19 -3.00
N ASP A 423 -1.67 6.45 -1.71
CA ASP A 423 -2.56 5.93 -0.67
C ASP A 423 -4.01 6.38 -0.85
N ALA A 424 -4.24 7.57 -1.40
CA ALA A 424 -5.57 8.05 -1.75
C ALA A 424 -6.22 7.17 -2.84
N THR A 425 -5.45 6.78 -3.87
CA THR A 425 -5.87 5.84 -4.91
C THR A 425 -6.23 4.49 -4.29
N LYS A 426 -5.36 3.93 -3.45
CA LYS A 426 -5.58 2.64 -2.79
C LYS A 426 -6.84 2.64 -1.92
N LYS A 427 -6.98 3.65 -1.07
CA LYS A 427 -8.13 3.84 -0.17
C LYS A 427 -9.43 4.07 -0.94
N CYS A 428 -9.37 4.75 -2.08
CA CYS A 428 -10.53 4.94 -2.94
C CYS A 428 -10.97 3.61 -3.57
N ILE A 429 -10.05 2.87 -4.18
CA ILE A 429 -10.37 1.60 -4.84
C ILE A 429 -10.93 0.59 -3.84
N SER A 430 -10.40 0.52 -2.61
CA SER A 430 -10.88 -0.41 -1.58
C SER A 430 -12.34 -0.23 -1.19
N LYS A 431 -12.92 0.97 -1.36
CA LYS A 431 -14.36 1.22 -1.15
C LYS A 431 -15.24 0.45 -2.14
N PHE A 432 -14.73 0.14 -3.33
CA PHE A 432 -15.48 -0.47 -4.43
C PHE A 432 -15.19 -1.96 -4.62
N LEU A 433 -14.56 -2.61 -3.63
CA LEU A 433 -14.28 -4.05 -3.64
C LEU A 433 -15.38 -4.81 -2.90
N ILE A 434 -15.57 -6.08 -3.28
CA ILE A 434 -16.36 -7.04 -2.52
C ILE A 434 -15.68 -7.20 -1.15
N GLN A 435 -16.43 -6.90 -0.09
CA GLN A 435 -15.98 -7.05 1.31
C GLN A 435 -16.30 -8.43 1.85
#